data_AF-A0A521E3A1-F1
#
_entry.id   AF-A0A521E3A1-F1
#
_cell.length_a   1.000
_cell.length_b   1.000
_cell.length_c   1.000
_cell.angle_alpha   90.00
_cell.angle_beta   90.00
_cell.angle_gamma   90.00
#
_symmetry.space_group_name_H-M   'P 1'
#
loop_
_entity.id
_entity.type
_entity.pdbx_description
1 polymer ?
#
loop_
_entity_poly.entity_id
_entity_poly.type
_entity_poly.pdbx_seq_one_letter_code
_entity_poly.pdbx_strand_id
1 'polypeptide(L)'
;MHRWVGYWLMICFALPILLALMYVCVYQRLLDTPDYYPFWLAESYFYLGLPAVALLTWKIHWGKKHPVQYLTITVMMLIGILYLGTKEVQDHLGDVTTAQVHPLGLVEKQLIAKEGTYEIPYFPVSQEGLVKAIKEGENLDVTLVSDQGIILSFADKSYASYTLLDRLLDQALGILAVGVFSVFFYVVMSVWWRELYIDNNELRIQRWWKVKQIPFSDIILIRLDSFEEEIQVETEETVYNFPYDTERAKMLAQAADEIGLDSIRNGTQWIRAAQYREVRLEENQVILDGHQPINLPYECIAALYWDPVVQITLLDDSRYTITDVRYTDRAWFEELARKVRNVWEKDGLEYSMEVEPKGGALALTLHEWLH
;
A
#
# COMPACT_ATOMS: atom_id res chain seq x y z
N MET A 1 19.97 -1.12 16.08
CA MET A 1 19.17 -2.29 15.65
C MET A 1 18.64 -2.20 14.21
N HIS A 2 18.30 -1.02 13.67
CA HIS A 2 17.64 -0.89 12.36
C HIS A 2 18.44 -1.33 11.11
N ARG A 3 19.78 -1.26 11.16
CA ARG A 3 20.63 -1.76 10.06
C ARG A 3 20.43 -3.27 9.83
N TRP A 4 20.25 -4.03 10.91
CA TRP A 4 20.00 -5.47 10.85
C TRP A 4 18.59 -5.81 10.37
N VAL A 5 17.58 -5.00 10.71
CA VAL A 5 16.20 -5.18 10.21
C VAL A 5 16.12 -4.98 8.70
N GLY A 6 16.86 -4.02 8.15
CA GLY A 6 16.98 -3.82 6.71
C GLY A 6 17.63 -5.00 5.98
N TYR A 7 18.74 -5.55 6.52
CA TYR A 7 19.36 -6.76 5.96
C TYR A 7 18.48 -8.00 6.15
N TRP A 8 17.79 -8.15 7.30
CA TRP A 8 16.84 -9.23 7.55
C TRP A 8 15.67 -9.21 6.59
N LEU A 9 15.06 -8.05 6.35
CA LEU A 9 13.97 -7.90 5.39
C LEU A 9 14.48 -8.12 3.96
N MET A 10 15.65 -7.59 3.60
CA MET A 10 16.25 -7.84 2.28
C MET A 10 16.51 -9.34 2.06
N ILE A 11 16.97 -10.08 3.08
CA ILE A 11 17.18 -11.54 3.01
C ILE A 11 15.83 -12.27 2.99
N CYS A 12 14.89 -11.95 3.88
CA CYS A 12 13.56 -12.55 3.95
C CYS A 12 12.68 -12.28 2.72
N PHE A 13 12.99 -11.25 1.91
CA PHE A 13 12.22 -10.90 0.71
C PHE A 13 12.95 -11.22 -0.60
N ALA A 14 14.29 -11.13 -0.63
CA ALA A 14 15.05 -11.67 -1.74
C ALA A 14 14.90 -13.19 -1.83
N LEU A 15 14.79 -13.88 -0.69
CA LEU A 15 14.67 -15.34 -0.63
C LEU A 15 13.38 -15.86 -1.30
N PRO A 16 12.16 -15.36 -1.05
CA PRO A 16 10.95 -15.73 -1.79
C PRO A 16 11.02 -15.44 -3.29
N ILE A 17 11.63 -14.32 -3.70
CA ILE A 17 11.81 -13.99 -5.12
C ILE A 17 12.80 -14.96 -5.78
N LEU A 18 13.91 -15.27 -5.12
CA LEU A 18 14.87 -16.29 -5.56
C LEU A 18 14.24 -17.68 -5.59
N LEU A 19 13.43 -18.03 -4.59
CA LEU A 19 12.69 -19.28 -4.52
C LEU A 19 11.65 -19.37 -5.63
N ALA A 20 10.96 -18.28 -5.98
CA ALA A 20 10.01 -18.21 -7.09
C ALA A 20 10.71 -18.35 -8.45
N LEU A 21 11.85 -17.68 -8.65
CA LEU A 21 12.64 -17.82 -9.87
C LEU A 21 13.24 -19.23 -9.99
N MET A 22 13.77 -19.78 -8.89
CA MET A 22 14.21 -21.18 -8.86
C MET A 22 13.05 -22.14 -9.10
N TYR A 23 11.88 -21.89 -8.52
CA TYR A 23 10.65 -22.66 -8.71
C TYR A 23 10.30 -22.73 -10.20
N VAL A 24 10.21 -21.58 -10.88
CA VAL A 24 9.93 -21.53 -12.33
C VAL A 24 11.01 -22.26 -13.14
N CYS A 25 12.29 -22.08 -12.82
CA CYS A 25 13.38 -22.76 -13.55
C CYS A 25 13.40 -24.28 -13.33
N VAL A 26 13.10 -24.74 -12.12
CA VAL A 26 13.07 -26.17 -11.75
C VAL A 26 11.80 -26.82 -12.30
N TYR A 27 10.64 -26.18 -12.15
CA TYR A 27 9.35 -26.60 -12.73
C TYR A 27 9.47 -26.84 -14.25
N GLN A 28 10.07 -25.89 -14.97
CA GLN A 28 10.27 -25.97 -16.42
C GLN A 28 11.20 -27.11 -16.87
N ARG A 29 12.08 -27.61 -15.98
CA ARG A 29 12.94 -28.78 -16.25
C ARG A 29 12.31 -30.09 -15.80
N LEU A 30 11.51 -30.06 -14.73
CA LEU A 30 10.88 -31.24 -14.17
C LEU A 30 9.65 -31.68 -14.95
N LEU A 31 8.94 -30.77 -15.64
CA LEU A 31 7.78 -31.07 -16.48
C LEU A 31 8.02 -32.22 -17.51
N ASP A 32 9.27 -32.42 -17.92
CA ASP A 32 9.65 -33.47 -18.87
C ASP A 32 10.04 -34.80 -18.20
N THR A 33 9.92 -34.90 -16.88
CA THR A 33 10.45 -36.03 -16.08
C THR A 33 9.42 -36.56 -15.08
N PRO A 34 9.46 -37.87 -14.77
CA PRO A 34 8.63 -38.46 -13.71
C PRO A 34 8.94 -37.89 -12.31
N ASP A 35 10.09 -37.22 -12.14
CA ASP A 35 10.48 -36.51 -10.92
C ASP A 35 9.63 -35.24 -10.65
N TYR A 36 8.71 -34.89 -11.55
CA TYR A 36 7.73 -33.81 -11.36
C TYR A 36 6.73 -34.09 -10.24
N TYR A 37 6.41 -35.35 -9.96
CA TYR A 37 5.32 -35.71 -9.05
C TYR A 37 5.51 -35.21 -7.60
N PRO A 38 6.68 -35.39 -6.95
CA PRO A 38 6.96 -34.78 -5.65
C PRO A 38 6.94 -33.24 -5.68
N PHE A 39 7.30 -32.63 -6.81
CA PHE A 39 7.29 -31.18 -6.98
C PHE A 39 5.86 -30.63 -7.10
N TRP A 40 4.99 -31.33 -7.83
CA TRP A 40 3.57 -31.02 -7.94
C TRP A 40 2.87 -31.10 -6.57
N LEU A 41 3.13 -32.14 -5.79
CA LEU A 41 2.61 -32.26 -4.42
C LEU A 41 3.05 -31.09 -3.50
N ALA A 42 4.16 -30.43 -3.81
CA ALA A 42 4.69 -29.30 -3.06
C ALA A 42 4.18 -27.93 -3.56
N GLU A 43 3.58 -27.86 -4.75
CA GLU A 43 3.13 -26.63 -5.42
C GLU A 43 2.03 -25.90 -4.63
N SER A 44 1.16 -26.64 -3.96
CA SER A 44 0.07 -26.13 -3.14
C SER A 44 0.57 -25.29 -1.94
N TYR A 45 1.71 -25.68 -1.34
CA TYR A 45 2.35 -24.87 -0.29
C TYR A 45 2.89 -23.55 -0.84
N PHE A 46 3.36 -23.56 -2.10
CA PHE A 46 3.95 -22.39 -2.73
C PHE A 46 2.89 -21.33 -3.09
N TYR A 47 1.78 -21.75 -3.69
CA TYR A 47 0.67 -20.85 -4.03
C TYR A 47 -0.05 -20.29 -2.80
N LEU A 48 -0.16 -21.06 -1.72
CA LEU A 48 -0.73 -20.58 -0.46
C LEU A 48 0.27 -19.70 0.32
N GLY A 49 1.57 -19.97 0.19
CA GLY A 49 2.64 -19.25 0.87
C GLY A 49 2.89 -17.84 0.35
N LEU A 50 2.88 -17.63 -0.97
CA LEU A 50 3.18 -16.33 -1.58
C LEU A 50 2.20 -15.20 -1.17
N PRO A 51 0.87 -15.38 -1.22
CA PRO A 51 -0.10 -14.38 -0.76
C PRO A 51 -0.01 -14.12 0.74
N ALA A 52 0.27 -15.16 1.55
CA ALA A 52 0.45 -15.00 2.99
C ALA A 52 1.71 -14.17 3.30
N VAL A 53 2.82 -14.42 2.61
CA VAL A 53 4.02 -13.58 2.72
C VAL A 53 3.71 -12.15 2.29
N ALA A 54 2.98 -11.92 1.20
CA ALA A 54 2.58 -10.58 0.77
C ALA A 54 1.72 -9.85 1.83
N LEU A 55 0.73 -10.53 2.43
CA LEU A 55 -0.12 -10.01 3.51
C LEU A 55 0.66 -9.70 4.79
N LEU A 56 1.60 -10.57 5.17
CA LEU A 56 2.50 -10.35 6.29
C LEU A 56 3.37 -9.12 6.06
N THR A 57 3.85 -8.96 4.83
CA THR A 57 4.69 -7.84 4.42
C THR A 57 3.91 -6.53 4.39
N TRP A 58 2.63 -6.56 3.97
CA TRP A 58 1.75 -5.40 3.96
C TRP A 58 1.43 -4.87 5.38
N LYS A 59 1.30 -5.76 6.38
CA LYS A 59 0.95 -5.38 7.77
C LYS A 59 2.14 -5.17 8.72
N ILE A 60 3.35 -4.93 8.21
CA ILE A 60 4.56 -4.76 9.05
C ILE A 60 4.41 -3.63 10.09
N HIS A 61 3.68 -2.55 9.80
CA HIS A 61 3.48 -1.46 10.77
C HIS A 61 2.59 -1.86 11.95
N TRP A 62 1.51 -2.61 11.69
CA TRP A 62 0.68 -3.19 12.76
C TRP A 62 1.48 -4.20 13.59
N GLY A 63 2.38 -4.95 12.96
CA GLY A 63 3.31 -5.85 13.66
C GLY A 63 4.31 -5.16 14.58
N LYS A 64 4.70 -3.91 14.28
CA LYS A 64 5.53 -3.11 15.20
C LYS A 64 4.76 -2.68 16.46
N LYS A 65 3.46 -2.33 16.32
CA LYS A 65 2.59 -1.88 17.44
C LYS A 65 2.00 -3.03 18.25
N HIS A 66 1.74 -4.17 17.62
CA HIS A 66 1.12 -5.36 18.23
C HIS A 66 1.89 -6.65 17.89
N PRO A 67 3.13 -6.80 18.37
CA PRO A 67 4.02 -7.90 17.97
C PRO A 67 3.45 -9.29 18.28
N VAL A 68 2.74 -9.44 19.40
CA VAL A 68 2.13 -10.72 19.81
C VAL A 68 0.94 -11.10 18.92
N GLN A 69 0.09 -10.14 18.57
CA GLN A 69 -1.07 -10.39 17.72
C GLN A 69 -0.63 -10.67 16.27
N TYR A 70 0.37 -9.93 15.79
CA TYR A 70 1.00 -10.18 14.50
C TYR A 70 1.67 -11.55 14.44
N LEU A 71 2.41 -11.95 15.47
CA LEU A 71 2.96 -13.30 15.56
C LEU A 71 1.86 -14.37 15.54
N THR A 72 0.77 -14.16 16.27
CA THR A 72 -0.36 -15.10 16.32
C THR A 72 -1.01 -15.28 14.94
N ILE A 73 -1.30 -14.18 14.23
CA ILE A 73 -1.86 -14.24 12.87
C ILE A 73 -0.89 -14.89 11.89
N THR A 74 0.40 -14.57 12.00
CA THR A 74 1.46 -15.18 11.19
C THR A 74 1.49 -16.70 11.38
N VAL A 75 1.50 -17.15 12.63
CA VAL A 75 1.51 -18.58 12.97
C VAL A 75 0.22 -19.26 12.51
N MET A 76 -0.95 -18.64 12.69
CA MET A 76 -2.22 -19.20 12.18
C MET A 76 -2.22 -19.35 10.66
N MET A 77 -1.69 -18.37 9.91
CA MET A 77 -1.56 -18.50 8.45
C MET A 77 -0.59 -19.61 8.06
N LEU A 78 0.56 -19.72 8.73
CA LEU A 78 1.52 -20.81 8.48
C LEU A 78 0.90 -22.18 8.77
N ILE A 79 0.15 -22.32 9.88
CA ILE A 79 -0.57 -23.55 10.21
C ILE A 79 -1.62 -23.85 9.13
N GLY A 80 -2.36 -22.85 8.66
CA GLY A 80 -3.34 -23.01 7.59
C GLY A 80 -2.72 -23.50 6.27
N ILE A 81 -1.59 -22.91 5.87
CA ILE A 81 -0.81 -23.33 4.69
C ILE A 81 -0.32 -24.76 4.87
N LEU A 82 0.26 -25.08 6.02
CA LEU A 82 0.77 -26.42 6.31
C LEU A 82 -0.36 -27.45 6.30
N TYR A 83 -1.51 -27.14 6.91
CA TYR A 83 -2.65 -28.05 6.95
C TYR A 83 -3.22 -28.32 5.56
N LEU A 84 -3.48 -27.27 4.77
CA LEU A 84 -4.01 -27.41 3.42
C LEU A 84 -3.03 -28.15 2.50
N GLY A 85 -1.77 -27.75 2.50
CA GLY A 85 -0.75 -28.43 1.70
C GLY A 85 -0.54 -29.89 2.15
N THR A 86 -0.51 -30.17 3.45
CA THR A 86 -0.33 -31.56 3.95
C THR A 86 -1.51 -32.43 3.60
N LYS A 87 -2.73 -31.89 3.70
CA LYS A 87 -3.93 -32.61 3.29
C LYS A 87 -3.90 -32.93 1.80
N GLU A 88 -3.54 -31.97 0.96
CA GLU A 88 -3.45 -32.17 -0.49
C GLU A 88 -2.38 -33.19 -0.87
N VAL A 89 -1.24 -33.19 -0.16
CA VAL A 89 -0.23 -34.26 -0.29
C VAL A 89 -0.82 -35.61 0.09
N GLN A 90 -1.48 -35.71 1.25
CA GLN A 90 -2.07 -36.97 1.72
C GLN A 90 -3.13 -37.51 0.77
N ASP A 91 -3.95 -36.63 0.20
CA ASP A 91 -5.04 -37.02 -0.70
C ASP A 91 -4.50 -37.60 -2.03
N HIS A 92 -3.30 -37.19 -2.47
CA HIS A 92 -2.76 -37.56 -3.78
C HIS A 92 -1.48 -38.39 -3.75
N LEU A 93 -0.87 -38.63 -2.58
CA LEU A 93 0.32 -39.47 -2.41
C LEU A 93 -0.03 -40.93 -2.74
N GLY A 94 0.81 -41.59 -3.53
CA GLY A 94 0.67 -43.01 -3.84
C GLY A 94 1.91 -43.59 -4.52
N ASP A 95 1.90 -44.91 -4.72
CA ASP A 95 3.00 -45.63 -5.35
C ASP A 95 3.07 -45.31 -6.85
N VAL A 96 4.26 -44.87 -7.29
CA VAL A 96 4.55 -44.56 -8.69
C VAL A 96 5.03 -45.83 -9.38
N THR A 97 4.32 -46.24 -10.43
CA THR A 97 4.68 -47.41 -11.23
C THR A 97 4.60 -47.12 -12.72
N THR A 98 5.41 -47.83 -13.51
CA THR A 98 5.31 -47.79 -14.97
C THR A 98 4.42 -48.94 -15.43
N ALA A 99 3.39 -48.64 -16.22
CA ALA A 99 2.44 -49.62 -16.72
C ALA A 99 2.04 -49.34 -18.17
N GLN A 100 1.58 -50.39 -18.84
CA GLN A 100 0.95 -50.27 -20.15
C GLN A 100 -0.55 -50.08 -20.01
N VAL A 101 -1.06 -49.04 -20.65
CA VAL A 101 -2.47 -48.67 -20.63
C VAL A 101 -3.01 -48.74 -22.05
N HIS A 102 -4.21 -49.31 -22.21
CA HIS A 102 -4.88 -49.46 -23.52
C HIS A 102 -5.94 -48.37 -23.65
N PRO A 103 -5.65 -47.25 -24.35
CA PRO A 103 -6.55 -46.10 -24.39
C PRO A 103 -7.78 -46.41 -25.25
N LEU A 104 -8.96 -46.14 -24.70
CA LEU A 104 -10.27 -46.34 -25.35
C LEU A 104 -10.94 -45.01 -25.71
N GLY A 105 -10.62 -43.94 -24.98
CA GLY A 105 -11.20 -42.61 -25.20
C GLY A 105 -10.48 -41.53 -24.39
N LEU A 106 -10.71 -40.28 -24.79
CA LEU A 106 -10.19 -39.09 -24.11
C LEU A 106 -11.37 -38.15 -23.85
N VAL A 107 -11.58 -37.75 -22.59
CA VAL A 107 -12.60 -36.78 -22.19
C VAL A 107 -11.92 -35.68 -21.37
N GLU A 108 -11.85 -34.47 -21.93
CA GLU A 108 -11.16 -33.33 -21.32
C GLU A 108 -9.71 -33.66 -20.90
N LYS A 109 -9.49 -33.91 -19.60
CA LYS A 109 -8.20 -34.27 -18.98
C LYS A 109 -8.13 -35.72 -18.52
N GLN A 110 -9.11 -36.56 -18.87
CA GLN A 110 -9.18 -37.95 -18.44
C GLN A 110 -8.97 -38.90 -19.62
N LEU A 111 -8.01 -39.82 -19.48
CA LEU A 111 -7.80 -40.93 -20.38
C LEU A 111 -8.63 -42.12 -19.91
N ILE A 112 -9.66 -42.46 -20.67
CA ILE A 112 -10.44 -43.68 -20.46
C ILE A 112 -9.67 -44.81 -21.13
N ALA A 113 -9.27 -45.79 -20.35
CA ALA A 113 -8.57 -46.97 -20.82
C ALA A 113 -9.30 -48.25 -20.42
N LYS A 114 -8.88 -49.37 -20.99
CA LYS A 114 -9.48 -50.68 -20.68
C LYS A 114 -9.30 -51.07 -19.21
N GLU A 115 -8.19 -50.62 -18.61
CA GLU A 115 -7.81 -50.89 -17.23
C GLU A 115 -8.56 -50.00 -16.22
N GLY A 116 -9.09 -48.86 -16.67
CA GLY A 116 -9.73 -47.88 -15.80
C GLY A 116 -9.73 -46.47 -16.39
N THR A 117 -10.22 -45.51 -15.61
CA THR A 117 -10.19 -44.08 -15.96
C THR A 117 -9.03 -43.43 -15.24
N TYR A 118 -8.20 -42.70 -15.99
CA TYR A 118 -7.03 -42.02 -15.45
C TYR A 118 -7.10 -40.50 -15.66
N GLU A 119 -6.78 -39.72 -14.65
CA GLU A 119 -6.65 -38.27 -14.74
C GLU A 119 -5.24 -37.87 -15.19
N ILE A 120 -5.17 -36.87 -16.08
CA ILE A 120 -3.94 -36.25 -16.55
C ILE A 120 -3.94 -34.78 -16.10
N PRO A 121 -3.50 -34.50 -14.85
CA PRO A 121 -3.78 -33.20 -14.24
C PRO A 121 -2.91 -32.08 -14.83
N TYR A 122 -1.63 -32.36 -15.15
CA TYR A 122 -0.63 -31.33 -15.50
C TYR A 122 0.37 -31.69 -16.62
N PHE A 123 0.34 -32.90 -17.21
CA PHE A 123 1.18 -33.17 -18.38
C PHE A 123 0.54 -32.50 -19.60
N PRO A 124 1.20 -31.53 -20.27
CA PRO A 124 0.75 -31.03 -21.55
C PRO A 124 0.87 -32.17 -22.58
N VAL A 125 -0.25 -32.84 -22.84
CA VAL A 125 -0.32 -33.96 -23.77
C VAL A 125 -0.76 -33.51 -25.14
N SER A 126 -0.14 -34.07 -26.17
CA SER A 126 -0.64 -33.99 -27.53
C SER A 126 -1.97 -34.74 -27.63
N GLN A 127 -3.07 -34.01 -27.59
CA GLN A 127 -4.41 -34.58 -27.80
C GLN A 127 -4.50 -35.29 -29.16
N GLU A 128 -3.87 -34.74 -30.19
CA GLU A 128 -3.81 -35.36 -31.52
C GLU A 128 -3.05 -36.69 -31.48
N GLY A 129 -1.94 -36.75 -30.75
CA GLY A 129 -1.17 -37.98 -30.53
C GLY A 129 -2.00 -39.04 -29.81
N LEU A 130 -2.66 -38.68 -28.71
CA LEU A 130 -3.52 -39.60 -27.95
C LEU A 130 -4.72 -40.10 -28.79
N VAL A 131 -5.38 -39.21 -29.54
CA VAL A 131 -6.48 -39.59 -30.43
C VAL A 131 -6.02 -40.52 -31.54
N LYS A 132 -4.80 -40.33 -32.05
CA LYS A 132 -4.19 -41.23 -33.03
C LYS A 132 -3.94 -42.61 -32.42
N ALA A 133 -3.32 -42.68 -31.24
CA ALA A 133 -3.07 -43.94 -30.52
C ALA A 133 -4.37 -44.70 -30.23
N ILE A 134 -5.44 -44.01 -29.83
CA ILE A 134 -6.79 -44.59 -29.62
C ILE A 134 -7.33 -45.19 -30.92
N LYS A 135 -7.19 -44.49 -32.06
CA LYS A 135 -7.69 -44.95 -33.37
C LYS A 135 -6.90 -46.13 -33.92
N GLU A 136 -5.60 -46.16 -33.65
CA GLU A 136 -4.68 -47.20 -34.13
C GLU A 136 -4.64 -48.41 -33.17
N GLY A 137 -5.24 -48.29 -31.98
CA GLY A 137 -5.28 -49.36 -30.97
C GLY A 137 -3.92 -49.62 -30.33
N GLU A 138 -3.07 -48.58 -30.26
CA GLU A 138 -1.72 -48.67 -29.72
C GLU A 138 -1.72 -48.64 -28.19
N ASN A 139 -0.79 -49.40 -27.60
CA ASN A 139 -0.58 -49.41 -26.15
C ASN A 139 0.31 -48.23 -25.76
N LEU A 140 -0.05 -47.56 -24.66
CA LEU A 140 0.71 -46.44 -24.13
C LEU A 140 1.50 -46.89 -22.89
N ASP A 141 2.83 -46.74 -22.95
CA ASP A 141 3.70 -46.88 -21.78
C ASP A 141 3.62 -45.58 -20.95
N VAL A 142 3.02 -45.66 -19.76
CA VAL A 142 2.80 -44.50 -18.88
C VAL A 142 3.38 -44.73 -17.49
N THR A 143 3.80 -43.64 -16.86
CA THR A 143 4.09 -43.61 -15.42
C THR A 143 2.84 -43.15 -14.70
N LEU A 144 2.29 -43.98 -13.81
CA LEU A 144 1.03 -43.74 -13.13
C LEU A 144 1.15 -43.90 -11.61
N VAL A 145 0.25 -43.23 -10.89
CA VAL A 145 0.00 -43.42 -9.47
C VAL A 145 -1.21 -44.35 -9.34
N SER A 146 -0.94 -45.63 -9.12
CA SER A 146 -1.91 -46.71 -9.31
C SER A 146 -3.18 -46.56 -8.48
N ASP A 147 -3.02 -46.19 -7.21
CA ASP A 147 -4.14 -46.11 -6.27
C ASP A 147 -4.99 -44.83 -6.46
N GLN A 148 -4.46 -43.85 -7.17
CA GLN A 148 -5.09 -42.54 -7.40
C GLN A 148 -5.61 -42.37 -8.83
N GLY A 149 -5.26 -43.29 -9.74
CA GLY A 149 -5.65 -43.20 -11.14
C GLY A 149 -5.05 -41.97 -11.85
N ILE A 150 -3.84 -41.53 -11.48
CA ILE A 150 -3.21 -40.34 -12.07
C ILE A 150 -2.10 -40.77 -13.02
N ILE A 151 -2.09 -40.24 -14.25
CA ILE A 151 -0.96 -40.37 -15.19
C ILE A 151 -0.02 -39.18 -15.02
N LEU A 152 1.24 -39.46 -14.72
CA LEU A 152 2.28 -38.46 -14.48
C LEU A 152 3.07 -38.12 -15.75
N SER A 153 3.35 -39.11 -16.59
CA SER A 153 4.09 -38.92 -17.85
C SER A 153 3.89 -40.09 -18.81
N PHE A 154 4.16 -39.85 -20.09
CA PHE A 154 4.22 -40.87 -21.15
C PHE A 154 5.70 -41.16 -21.46
N ALA A 155 6.06 -42.44 -21.66
CA ALA A 155 7.43 -42.81 -21.97
C ALA A 155 7.85 -42.34 -23.38
N ASP A 156 6.91 -42.30 -24.32
CA ASP A 156 7.14 -41.73 -25.64
C ASP A 156 6.99 -40.20 -25.61
N LYS A 157 8.08 -39.53 -25.98
CA LYS A 157 8.19 -38.06 -26.05
C LYS A 157 7.31 -37.46 -27.13
N SER A 158 6.79 -38.26 -28.07
CA SER A 158 5.85 -37.79 -29.09
C SER A 158 4.52 -37.29 -28.52
N TYR A 159 4.14 -37.77 -27.33
CA TYR A 159 2.94 -37.33 -26.62
C TYR A 159 3.17 -36.07 -25.77
N ALA A 160 4.41 -35.61 -25.58
CA ALA A 160 4.70 -34.35 -24.87
C ALA A 160 4.47 -33.14 -25.80
N SER A 161 3.59 -32.20 -25.41
CA SER A 161 3.19 -31.06 -26.26
C SER A 161 3.51 -29.68 -25.69
N TYR A 162 4.45 -29.58 -24.76
CA TYR A 162 4.81 -28.26 -24.20
C TYR A 162 5.80 -27.52 -25.09
N THR A 163 5.28 -26.62 -25.93
CA THR A 163 6.09 -25.94 -26.92
C THR A 163 7.10 -25.00 -26.26
N LEU A 164 8.23 -24.75 -26.95
CA LEU A 164 9.27 -23.85 -26.44
C LEU A 164 8.76 -22.41 -26.27
N LEU A 165 7.74 -22.02 -27.05
CA LEU A 165 7.05 -20.74 -26.91
C LEU A 165 6.27 -20.66 -25.60
N ASP A 166 5.50 -21.69 -25.25
CA ASP A 166 4.73 -21.73 -24.00
C ASP A 166 5.66 -21.72 -22.77
N ARG A 167 6.78 -22.45 -22.86
CA ARG A 167 7.85 -22.39 -21.84
C ARG A 167 8.40 -20.99 -21.64
N LEU A 168 8.64 -20.26 -22.73
CA LEU A 168 9.13 -18.88 -22.69
C LEU A 168 8.07 -17.90 -22.17
N LEU A 169 6.80 -18.10 -22.53
CA LEU A 169 5.68 -17.30 -22.05
C LEU A 169 5.48 -17.46 -20.54
N ASP A 170 5.53 -18.68 -20.01
CA ASP A 170 5.39 -18.93 -18.57
C ASP A 170 6.60 -18.39 -17.79
N GLN A 171 7.82 -18.47 -18.34
CA GLN A 171 8.98 -17.79 -17.77
C GLN A 171 8.83 -16.27 -17.79
N ALA A 172 8.35 -15.69 -18.89
CA ALA A 172 8.14 -14.26 -19.02
C ALA A 172 7.05 -13.76 -18.05
N LEU A 173 5.96 -14.51 -17.88
CA LEU A 173 4.92 -14.25 -16.89
C LEU A 173 5.46 -14.34 -15.46
N GLY A 174 6.31 -15.33 -15.16
CA GLY A 174 6.99 -15.43 -13.87
C GLY A 174 7.87 -14.22 -13.58
N ILE A 175 8.68 -13.79 -14.55
CA ILE A 175 9.52 -12.58 -14.45
C ILE A 175 8.66 -11.32 -14.29
N LEU A 176 7.57 -11.21 -15.04
CA LEU A 176 6.63 -10.09 -14.96
C LEU A 176 5.97 -10.02 -13.58
N ALA A 177 5.50 -11.15 -13.05
CA ALA A 177 4.90 -11.23 -11.72
C ALA A 177 5.91 -10.79 -10.65
N VAL A 178 7.15 -11.28 -10.72
CA VAL A 178 8.26 -10.82 -9.84
C VAL A 178 8.49 -9.31 -9.97
N GLY A 179 8.46 -8.78 -11.19
CA GLY A 179 8.60 -7.34 -11.46
C GLY A 179 7.48 -6.51 -10.85
N VAL A 180 6.22 -6.91 -11.04
CA VAL A 180 5.04 -6.25 -10.47
C VAL A 180 5.08 -6.28 -8.94
N PHE A 181 5.39 -7.44 -8.34
CA PHE A 181 5.56 -7.56 -6.89
C PHE A 181 6.70 -6.65 -6.39
N SER A 182 7.82 -6.59 -7.10
CA SER A 182 8.96 -5.74 -6.74
C SER A 182 8.63 -4.25 -6.81
N VAL A 183 7.88 -3.80 -7.83
CA VAL A 183 7.45 -2.40 -7.98
C VAL A 183 6.43 -2.02 -6.93
N PHE A 184 5.37 -2.82 -6.76
CA PHE A 184 4.38 -2.63 -5.71
C PHE A 184 5.06 -2.54 -4.34
N PHE A 185 6.00 -3.45 -4.08
CA PHE A 185 6.77 -3.47 -2.84
C PHE A 185 7.69 -2.25 -2.70
N TYR A 186 8.38 -1.80 -3.75
CA TYR A 186 9.17 -0.57 -3.71
C TYR A 186 8.31 0.63 -3.36
N VAL A 187 7.13 0.76 -3.98
CA VAL A 187 6.18 1.84 -3.69
C VAL A 187 5.70 1.75 -2.24
N VAL A 188 5.28 0.58 -1.78
CA VAL A 188 4.83 0.35 -0.40
C VAL A 188 5.96 0.66 0.59
N MET A 189 7.16 0.11 0.43
CA MET A 189 8.27 0.40 1.34
C MET A 189 8.70 1.87 1.29
N SER A 190 8.64 2.53 0.13
CA SER A 190 9.02 3.95 -0.01
C SER A 190 8.01 4.91 0.63
N VAL A 191 6.74 4.53 0.67
CA VAL A 191 5.66 5.31 1.30
C VAL A 191 5.58 5.01 2.80
N TRP A 192 5.67 3.73 3.19
CA TRP A 192 5.35 3.26 4.53
C TRP A 192 6.56 3.15 5.47
N TRP A 193 7.79 3.17 4.94
CA TRP A 193 9.03 3.17 5.73
C TRP A 193 9.61 4.58 5.83
N ARG A 194 8.80 5.49 6.35
CA ARG A 194 9.20 6.85 6.73
C ARG A 194 9.24 6.89 8.25
N GLU A 195 10.45 6.91 8.81
CA GLU A 195 10.62 7.14 10.24
C GLU A 195 10.89 8.63 10.46
N LEU A 196 10.23 9.17 11.47
CA LEU A 196 10.32 10.57 11.87
C LEU A 196 11.12 10.63 13.16
N TYR A 197 12.18 11.43 13.14
CA TYR A 197 13.01 11.72 14.28
C TYR A 197 13.21 13.22 14.39
N ILE A 198 13.43 13.69 15.61
CA ILE A 198 13.77 15.08 15.89
C ILE A 198 15.23 15.08 16.33
N ASP A 199 16.06 15.90 15.69
CA ASP A 199 17.44 16.12 16.09
C ASP A 199 17.72 17.62 16.10
N ASN A 200 17.93 18.18 17.29
CA ASN A 200 18.02 19.62 17.55
C ASN A 200 16.79 20.36 16.97
N ASN A 201 17.01 21.24 15.98
CA ASN A 201 15.97 22.07 15.33
C ASN A 201 15.56 21.54 13.96
N GLU A 202 15.77 20.25 13.69
CA GLU A 202 15.41 19.63 12.42
C GLU A 202 14.51 18.42 12.62
N LEU A 203 13.48 18.35 11.79
CA LEU A 203 12.71 17.16 11.56
C LEU A 203 13.45 16.29 10.53
N ARG A 204 13.90 15.11 10.97
CA ARG A 204 14.55 14.13 10.09
C ARG A 204 13.56 13.08 9.67
N ILE A 205 13.22 13.11 8.39
CA ILE A 205 12.44 12.07 7.73
C ILE A 205 13.41 11.08 7.13
N GLN A 206 13.55 9.93 7.78
CA GLN A 206 14.34 8.84 7.26
C GLN A 206 13.49 8.00 6.31
N ARG A 207 13.88 8.02 5.02
CA ARG A 207 13.45 7.08 4.00
C ARG A 207 14.54 6.04 3.80
N TRP A 208 14.24 4.96 3.08
CA TRP A 208 15.22 3.93 2.78
C TRP A 208 16.49 4.53 2.15
N TRP A 209 17.63 4.43 2.84
CA TRP A 209 18.95 4.99 2.46
C TRP A 209 19.03 6.51 2.24
N LYS A 210 17.93 7.25 2.44
CA LYS A 210 17.87 8.70 2.23
C LYS A 210 17.33 9.37 3.48
N VAL A 211 18.06 10.35 3.99
CA VAL A 211 17.59 11.21 5.07
C VAL A 211 17.18 12.54 4.44
N LYS A 212 15.92 12.92 4.58
CA LYS A 212 15.49 14.30 4.32
C LYS A 212 15.48 15.04 5.65
N GLN A 213 16.27 16.09 5.74
CA GLN A 213 16.28 17.01 6.87
C GLN A 213 15.36 18.17 6.51
N ILE A 214 14.41 18.46 7.38
CA ILE A 214 13.50 19.58 7.25
C ILE A 214 13.74 20.44 8.49
N PRO A 215 14.37 21.61 8.34
CA PRO A 215 14.43 22.58 9.41
C PRO A 215 13.03 22.85 9.95
N PHE A 216 12.86 22.90 11.28
CA PHE A 216 11.58 23.34 11.85
C PHE A 216 11.25 24.79 11.45
N SER A 217 12.25 25.57 11.00
CA SER A 217 12.11 26.86 10.32
C SER A 217 11.57 26.79 8.90
N ASP A 218 11.19 25.61 8.38
CA ASP A 218 10.49 25.45 7.09
C ASP A 218 9.09 24.82 7.25
N ILE A 219 8.76 24.34 8.46
CA ILE A 219 7.44 23.77 8.81
C ILE A 219 6.38 24.86 9.05
N ILE A 220 5.30 24.82 8.28
CA ILE A 220 4.14 25.73 8.37
C ILE A 220 3.09 25.21 9.35
N LEU A 221 2.83 23.91 9.32
CA LEU A 221 1.78 23.27 10.10
C LEU A 221 2.27 21.91 10.63
N ILE A 222 1.96 21.64 11.88
CA ILE A 222 2.02 20.30 12.48
C ILE A 222 0.63 20.00 13.01
N ARG A 223 0.03 18.88 12.59
CA ARG A 223 -1.24 18.37 13.12
C ARG A 223 -1.02 16.98 13.70
N LEU A 224 -1.49 16.78 14.92
CA LEU A 224 -1.42 15.52 15.65
C LEU A 224 -2.84 14.99 15.84
N ASP A 225 -3.28 14.07 14.99
CA ASP A 225 -4.62 13.48 15.03
C ASP A 225 -4.58 12.06 15.60
N SER A 226 -4.90 11.93 16.90
CA SER A 226 -4.94 10.63 17.56
C SER A 226 -6.16 9.79 17.16
N PHE A 227 -7.21 10.39 16.61
CA PHE A 227 -8.44 9.69 16.22
C PHE A 227 -8.29 9.05 14.85
N GLU A 228 -7.71 9.77 13.89
CA GLU A 228 -7.39 9.24 12.56
C GLU A 228 -6.04 8.48 12.52
N GLU A 229 -5.36 8.36 13.67
CA GLU A 229 -4.03 7.76 13.81
C GLU A 229 -2.98 8.36 12.86
N GLU A 230 -3.00 9.68 12.66
CA GLU A 230 -2.10 10.41 11.75
C GLU A 230 -1.36 11.60 12.40
N ILE A 231 -0.10 11.77 12.03
CA ILE A 231 0.74 12.96 12.27
C ILE A 231 1.01 13.58 10.90
N GLN A 232 0.62 14.83 10.73
CA GLN A 232 0.83 15.59 9.50
C GLN A 232 1.78 16.75 9.76
N VAL A 233 2.77 16.90 8.87
CA VAL A 233 3.72 18.01 8.88
C VAL A 233 3.73 18.64 7.50
N GLU A 234 3.43 19.93 7.42
CA GLU A 234 3.38 20.68 6.17
C GLU A 234 4.52 21.68 6.06
N THR A 235 5.05 21.79 4.86
CA THR A 235 6.07 22.78 4.43
C THR A 235 5.56 23.48 3.18
N GLU A 236 6.18 24.58 2.75
CA GLU A 236 5.80 25.29 1.52
C GLU A 236 5.77 24.39 0.28
N GLU A 237 6.65 23.38 0.23
CA GLU A 237 6.82 22.52 -0.94
C GLU A 237 5.99 21.23 -0.89
N THR A 238 5.65 20.72 0.30
CA THR A 238 5.17 19.34 0.46
C THR A 238 4.47 19.11 1.80
N VAL A 239 3.45 18.25 1.79
CA VAL A 239 2.79 17.67 2.97
C VAL A 239 3.37 16.28 3.27
N TYR A 240 3.75 16.04 4.53
CA TYR A 240 4.28 14.77 5.02
C TYR A 240 3.37 14.17 6.07
N ASN A 241 2.89 12.96 5.79
CA ASN A 241 2.04 12.21 6.70
C ASN A 241 2.79 11.01 7.30
N PHE A 242 2.53 10.76 8.58
CA PHE A 242 3.10 9.69 9.37
C PHE A 242 2.03 9.05 10.25
N PRO A 243 2.16 7.77 10.58
CA PRO A 243 1.27 7.16 11.57
C PRO A 243 1.47 7.79 12.95
N TYR A 244 0.37 7.96 13.69
CA TYR A 244 0.38 8.54 15.02
C TYR A 244 1.07 7.62 16.02
N ASP A 245 2.06 8.18 16.70
CA ASP A 245 2.80 7.54 17.78
C ASP A 245 2.87 8.52 18.94
N THR A 246 2.49 8.07 20.14
CA THR A 246 2.35 8.95 21.30
C THR A 246 3.67 9.58 21.74
N GLU A 247 4.80 8.86 21.61
CA GLU A 247 6.11 9.43 21.97
C GLU A 247 6.57 10.45 20.93
N ARG A 248 6.47 10.12 19.64
CA ARG A 248 6.82 11.05 18.56
C ARG A 248 5.94 12.28 18.53
N ALA A 249 4.64 12.12 18.79
CA ALA A 249 3.70 13.23 18.91
C ALA A 249 4.11 14.19 20.04
N LYS A 250 4.48 13.66 21.22
CA LYS A 250 5.00 14.47 22.33
C LYS A 250 6.32 15.16 22.00
N MET A 251 7.24 14.46 21.33
CA MET A 251 8.51 15.06 20.92
C MET A 251 8.29 16.18 19.88
N LEU A 252 7.38 15.98 18.92
CA LEU A 252 7.00 16.98 17.92
C LEU A 252 6.36 18.20 18.57
N ALA A 253 5.45 17.99 19.52
CA ALA A 253 4.83 19.04 20.31
C ALA A 253 5.88 19.88 21.06
N GLN A 254 6.79 19.22 21.77
CA GLN A 254 7.87 19.88 22.52
C GLN A 254 8.80 20.68 21.59
N ALA A 255 9.22 20.09 20.47
CA ALA A 255 10.09 20.78 19.52
C ALA A 255 9.38 21.97 18.85
N ALA A 256 8.07 21.86 18.61
CA ALA A 256 7.28 22.96 18.09
C ALA A 256 7.17 24.12 19.08
N ASP A 257 6.94 23.82 20.37
CA ASP A 257 6.90 24.80 21.46
C ASP A 257 8.26 25.50 21.65
N GLU A 258 9.36 24.73 21.64
CA GLU A 258 10.73 25.26 21.82
C GLU A 258 11.16 26.21 20.70
N ILE A 259 10.63 26.02 19.50
CA ILE A 259 10.96 26.80 18.30
C ILE A 259 9.99 27.98 18.11
N GLY A 260 8.98 28.09 18.99
CA GLY A 260 8.03 29.20 18.99
C GLY A 260 6.95 29.09 17.92
N LEU A 261 6.55 27.87 17.53
CA LEU A 261 5.30 27.67 16.78
C LEU A 261 4.11 27.87 17.74
N ASP A 262 3.06 28.52 17.25
CA ASP A 262 1.88 28.80 18.05
C ASP A 262 1.01 27.54 18.16
N SER A 263 0.82 27.04 19.38
CA SER A 263 -0.08 25.93 19.67
C SER A 263 -1.55 26.35 19.55
N ILE A 264 -2.33 25.58 18.78
CA ILE A 264 -3.77 25.72 18.56
C ILE A 264 -4.48 24.44 19.03
N ARG A 265 -5.78 24.55 19.38
CA ARG A 265 -6.64 23.42 19.79
C ARG A 265 -6.01 22.60 20.94
N ASN A 266 -5.55 23.28 21.99
CA ASN A 266 -4.98 22.65 23.19
C ASN A 266 -3.77 21.72 22.91
N GLY A 267 -2.92 22.06 21.93
CA GLY A 267 -1.72 21.27 21.63
C GLY A 267 -2.02 20.01 20.81
N THR A 268 -3.02 20.06 19.94
CA THR A 268 -3.18 19.07 18.85
C THR A 268 -2.68 19.60 17.52
N GLN A 269 -2.41 20.91 17.43
CA GLN A 269 -1.98 21.58 16.22
C GLN A 269 -0.98 22.69 16.55
N TRP A 270 0.06 22.83 15.75
CA TRP A 270 1.02 23.93 15.83
C TRP A 270 1.15 24.56 14.46
N ILE A 271 1.17 25.88 14.43
CA ILE A 271 1.35 26.61 13.18
C ILE A 271 2.49 27.60 13.31
N ARG A 272 3.15 27.84 12.18
CA ARG A 272 4.05 28.97 12.09
C ARG A 272 3.23 30.25 12.00
N ALA A 273 3.52 31.18 12.91
CA ALA A 273 3.16 32.57 12.74
C ALA A 273 3.74 33.12 11.43
N ALA A 274 2.90 33.36 10.42
CA ALA A 274 3.25 34.37 9.43
C ALA A 274 3.21 35.72 10.15
N GLN A 275 4.37 36.20 10.60
CA GLN A 275 4.46 37.51 11.24
C GLN A 275 4.38 38.58 10.16
N TYR A 276 3.15 39.03 9.90
CA TYR A 276 2.91 40.26 9.16
C TYR A 276 3.33 41.43 10.03
N ARG A 277 4.17 42.31 9.48
CA ARG A 277 4.52 43.59 10.10
C ARG A 277 3.25 44.38 10.43
N GLU A 278 2.31 44.37 9.50
CA GLU A 278 1.00 45.01 9.63
C GLU A 278 -0.05 44.25 8.83
N VAL A 279 -1.27 44.15 9.38
CA VAL A 279 -2.45 43.68 8.63
C VAL A 279 -3.42 44.85 8.51
N ARG A 280 -3.77 45.22 7.27
CA ARG A 280 -4.66 46.36 6.98
C ARG A 280 -5.93 45.91 6.26
N LEU A 281 -7.08 46.31 6.81
CA LEU A 281 -8.39 46.10 6.20
C LEU A 281 -8.75 47.30 5.34
N GLU A 282 -8.39 47.27 4.05
CA GLU A 282 -8.75 48.33 3.11
C GLU A 282 -10.22 48.19 2.64
N GLU A 283 -10.69 49.10 1.80
CA GLU A 283 -12.07 49.09 1.29
C GLU A 283 -12.40 47.83 0.47
N ASN A 284 -11.48 47.35 -0.35
CA ASN A 284 -11.73 46.25 -1.31
C ASN A 284 -10.84 45.01 -1.12
N GLN A 285 -9.89 45.07 -0.19
CA GLN A 285 -8.90 44.01 0.02
C GLN A 285 -8.37 44.01 1.46
N VAL A 286 -7.86 42.87 1.90
CA VAL A 286 -6.99 42.79 3.08
C VAL A 286 -5.53 42.73 2.61
N ILE A 287 -4.70 43.59 3.18
CA ILE A 287 -3.27 43.62 2.90
C ILE A 287 -2.54 42.97 4.07
N LEU A 288 -1.82 41.90 3.77
CA LEU A 288 -0.93 41.23 4.71
C LEU A 288 0.50 41.71 4.43
N ASP A 289 0.97 42.72 5.19
CA ASP A 289 2.26 43.36 4.97
C ASP A 289 3.38 42.59 5.67
N GLY A 290 4.09 41.73 4.94
CA GLY A 290 5.20 40.92 5.42
C GLY A 290 6.54 41.32 4.79
N HIS A 291 7.38 40.33 4.42
CA HIS A 291 8.59 40.59 3.62
C HIS A 291 8.24 41.02 2.18
N GLN A 292 7.13 40.51 1.67
CA GLN A 292 6.44 40.98 0.47
C GLN A 292 4.98 41.25 0.83
N PRO A 293 4.38 42.37 0.40
CA PRO A 293 2.98 42.65 0.66
C PRO A 293 2.11 41.72 -0.17
N ILE A 294 1.22 40.99 0.51
CA ILE A 294 0.22 40.14 -0.13
C ILE A 294 -1.11 40.89 -0.08
N ASN A 295 -1.66 41.16 -1.26
CA ASN A 295 -2.95 41.82 -1.40
C ASN A 295 -4.01 40.75 -1.69
N LEU A 296 -4.98 40.60 -0.80
CA LEU A 296 -6.07 39.63 -0.93
C LEU A 296 -7.38 40.38 -1.19
N PRO A 297 -7.85 40.44 -2.45
CA PRO A 297 -9.16 41.00 -2.76
C PRO A 297 -10.26 40.23 -2.03
N TYR A 298 -11.25 40.93 -1.47
CA TYR A 298 -12.34 40.26 -0.75
C TYR A 298 -13.18 39.33 -1.66
N GLU A 299 -13.27 39.66 -2.95
CA GLU A 299 -13.94 38.85 -3.98
C GLU A 299 -13.28 37.47 -4.18
N CYS A 300 -11.99 37.33 -3.86
CA CYS A 300 -11.26 36.08 -4.03
C CYS A 300 -11.32 35.19 -2.79
N ILE A 301 -11.91 35.64 -1.69
CA ILE A 301 -11.99 34.87 -0.44
C ILE A 301 -13.16 33.88 -0.55
N ALA A 302 -12.87 32.61 -0.27
CA ALA A 302 -13.85 31.51 -0.25
C ALA A 302 -14.32 31.19 1.18
N ALA A 303 -13.41 31.27 2.16
CA ALA A 303 -13.75 31.01 3.55
C ALA A 303 -12.90 31.84 4.54
N LEU A 304 -13.51 32.20 5.66
CA LEU A 304 -12.87 32.79 6.83
C LEU A 304 -13.15 31.92 8.05
N TYR A 305 -12.14 31.67 8.87
CA TYR A 305 -12.29 30.95 10.13
C TYR A 305 -11.57 31.67 11.26
N TRP A 306 -12.18 31.67 12.45
CA TRP A 306 -11.62 32.25 13.66
C TRP A 306 -11.77 31.30 14.84
N ASP A 307 -10.65 30.72 15.29
CA ASP A 307 -10.43 30.10 16.62
C ASP A 307 -9.02 29.47 16.74
N PRO A 308 -8.13 29.93 17.63
CA PRO A 308 -7.99 31.28 18.19
C PRO A 308 -7.25 32.23 17.23
N VAL A 309 -6.97 31.78 16.00
CA VAL A 309 -6.29 32.51 14.94
C VAL A 309 -7.25 32.78 13.79
N VAL A 310 -6.95 33.78 12.96
CA VAL A 310 -7.72 34.04 11.75
C VAL A 310 -7.12 33.27 10.59
N GLN A 311 -7.94 32.48 9.90
CA GLN A 311 -7.58 31.78 8.67
C GLN A 311 -8.41 32.34 7.51
N ILE A 312 -7.74 32.62 6.41
CA ILE A 312 -8.33 33.12 5.16
C ILE A 312 -8.02 32.09 4.07
N THR A 313 -9.06 31.54 3.45
CA THR A 313 -8.95 30.63 2.31
C THR A 313 -9.48 31.34 1.06
N LEU A 314 -8.70 31.32 -0.02
CA LEU A 314 -9.09 31.88 -1.31
C LEU A 314 -9.82 30.85 -2.19
N LEU A 315 -10.44 31.31 -3.26
CA LEU A 315 -11.10 30.48 -4.29
C LEU A 315 -10.14 29.52 -5.02
N ASP A 316 -8.83 29.79 -5.00
CA ASP A 316 -7.80 28.92 -5.57
C ASP A 316 -7.19 27.93 -4.55
N ASP A 317 -7.86 27.74 -3.41
CA ASP A 317 -7.44 26.94 -2.26
C ASP A 317 -6.16 27.43 -1.53
N SER A 318 -5.63 28.62 -1.87
CA SER A 318 -4.54 29.24 -1.11
C SER A 318 -5.00 29.61 0.30
N ARG A 319 -4.18 29.31 1.31
CA ARG A 319 -4.49 29.55 2.73
C ARG A 319 -3.51 30.52 3.37
N TYR A 320 -4.06 31.50 4.08
CA TYR A 320 -3.30 32.49 4.86
C TYR A 320 -3.74 32.41 6.32
N THR A 321 -2.78 32.41 7.25
CA THR A 321 -3.07 32.34 8.68
C THR A 321 -2.45 33.53 9.40
N ILE A 322 -3.28 34.28 10.12
CA ILE A 322 -2.89 35.45 10.92
C ILE A 322 -2.92 35.01 12.38
N THR A 323 -1.75 34.97 13.01
CA THR A 323 -1.60 34.53 14.42
C THR A 323 -1.29 35.69 15.38
N ASP A 324 -1.05 36.89 14.84
CA ASP A 324 -0.72 38.06 15.65
C ASP A 324 -1.92 38.53 16.48
N VAL A 325 -1.72 38.57 17.81
CA VAL A 325 -2.73 38.91 18.81
C VAL A 325 -3.41 40.27 18.57
N ARG A 326 -2.76 41.19 17.86
CA ARG A 326 -3.33 42.49 17.46
C ARG A 326 -4.48 42.37 16.46
N TYR A 327 -4.58 41.24 15.75
CA TYR A 327 -5.52 40.99 14.65
C TYR A 327 -6.30 39.68 14.84
N THR A 328 -6.16 38.99 15.98
CA THR A 328 -6.95 37.81 16.32
C THR A 328 -8.07 38.11 17.31
N ASP A 329 -8.31 39.38 17.63
CA ASP A 329 -9.48 39.77 18.41
C ASP A 329 -10.77 39.62 17.60
N ARG A 330 -11.85 39.33 18.32
CA ARG A 330 -13.16 39.06 17.72
C ARG A 330 -13.71 40.26 16.94
N ALA A 331 -13.51 41.49 17.40
CA ALA A 331 -14.06 42.66 16.75
C ALA A 331 -13.37 42.91 15.39
N TRP A 332 -12.06 42.69 15.34
CA TRP A 332 -11.30 42.73 14.09
C TRP A 332 -11.77 41.67 13.09
N PHE A 333 -11.95 40.42 13.55
CA PHE A 333 -12.45 39.36 12.69
C PHE A 333 -13.88 39.63 12.19
N GLU A 334 -14.77 40.12 13.05
CA GLU A 334 -16.13 40.53 12.66
C GLU A 334 -16.11 41.67 11.63
N GLU A 335 -15.15 42.59 11.69
CA GLU A 335 -14.95 43.63 10.68
C GLU A 335 -14.52 43.04 9.33
N LEU A 336 -13.52 42.14 9.32
CA LEU A 336 -13.10 41.44 8.11
C LEU A 336 -14.25 40.63 7.50
N ALA A 337 -14.94 39.84 8.31
CA ALA A 337 -16.08 39.02 7.90
C ALA A 337 -17.23 39.88 7.35
N ARG A 338 -17.49 41.06 7.93
CA ARG A 338 -18.46 42.02 7.39
C ARG A 338 -18.05 42.53 6.00
N LYS A 339 -16.78 42.87 5.79
CA LYS A 339 -16.30 43.37 4.48
C LYS A 339 -16.41 42.30 3.39
N VAL A 340 -16.02 41.06 3.69
CA VAL A 340 -16.14 39.93 2.75
C VAL A 340 -17.60 39.62 2.42
N ARG A 341 -18.45 39.51 3.44
CA ARG A 341 -19.89 39.32 3.27
C ARG A 341 -20.54 40.40 2.42
N ASN A 342 -20.19 41.67 2.62
CA ASN A 342 -20.75 42.77 1.81
C ASN A 342 -20.43 42.60 0.31
N VAL A 343 -19.27 42.04 -0.03
CA VAL A 343 -18.89 41.76 -1.43
C VAL A 343 -19.72 40.60 -1.96
N TRP A 344 -19.79 39.49 -1.24
CA TRP A 344 -20.62 38.34 -1.64
C TRP A 344 -22.10 38.70 -1.80
N GLU A 345 -22.66 39.50 -0.88
CA GLU A 345 -24.05 39.98 -0.97
C GLU A 345 -24.28 40.88 -2.18
N LYS A 346 -23.30 41.73 -2.52
CA LYS A 346 -23.36 42.58 -3.72
C LYS A 346 -23.32 41.76 -5.01
N ASP A 347 -22.56 40.68 -5.00
CA ASP A 347 -22.38 39.79 -6.15
C ASP A 347 -23.45 38.68 -6.22
N GLY A 348 -24.36 38.64 -5.23
CA GLY A 348 -25.46 37.68 -5.18
C GLY A 348 -25.04 36.25 -4.82
N LEU A 349 -23.88 36.09 -4.18
CA LEU A 349 -23.33 34.80 -3.80
C LEU A 349 -23.90 34.31 -2.46
N GLU A 350 -24.28 33.04 -2.39
CA GLU A 350 -24.78 32.42 -1.17
C GLU A 350 -23.63 31.97 -0.25
N TYR A 351 -23.81 32.14 1.06
CA TYR A 351 -22.82 31.78 2.06
C TYR A 351 -23.48 31.23 3.35
N SER A 352 -22.70 30.48 4.12
CA SER A 352 -23.06 30.01 5.46
C SER A 352 -22.21 30.69 6.53
N MET A 353 -22.81 30.86 7.71
CA MET A 353 -22.12 31.35 8.90
C MET A 353 -22.37 30.37 10.04
N GLU A 354 -21.30 29.72 10.50
CA GLU A 354 -21.35 28.76 11.61
C GLU A 354 -20.72 29.39 12.85
N VAL A 355 -21.47 29.40 13.95
CA VAL A 355 -21.00 29.92 15.24
C VAL A 355 -21.04 28.79 16.25
N GLU A 356 -19.89 28.40 16.78
CA GLU A 356 -19.80 27.28 17.72
C GLU A 356 -20.28 27.72 19.13
N PRO A 357 -21.35 27.11 19.67
CA PRO A 357 -22.01 27.61 20.88
C PRO A 357 -21.21 27.46 22.18
N LYS A 358 -20.10 26.69 22.18
CA LYS A 358 -19.26 26.45 23.35
C LYS A 358 -17.84 27.00 23.23
N GLY A 359 -17.32 27.16 22.01
CA GLY A 359 -15.95 27.65 21.74
C GLY A 359 -15.90 29.09 21.26
N GLY A 360 -17.02 29.66 20.79
CA GLY A 360 -17.03 30.99 20.18
C GLY A 360 -16.45 31.02 18.76
N ALA A 361 -15.95 29.88 18.25
CA ALA A 361 -15.41 29.76 16.91
C ALA A 361 -16.42 30.26 15.86
N LEU A 362 -15.92 31.00 14.89
CA LEU A 362 -16.75 31.62 13.84
C LEU A 362 -16.18 31.24 12.48
N ALA A 363 -17.01 30.60 11.67
CA ALA A 363 -16.70 30.27 10.29
C ALA A 363 -17.67 31.01 9.35
N LEU A 364 -17.13 31.56 8.27
CA LEU A 364 -17.88 32.16 7.18
C LEU A 364 -17.42 31.49 5.88
N THR A 365 -18.32 30.80 5.17
CA THR A 365 -17.97 29.94 4.03
C THR A 365 -18.90 30.19 2.85
N LEU A 366 -18.33 30.32 1.65
CA LEU A 366 -19.08 30.44 0.40
C LEU A 366 -19.71 29.09 0.00
N HIS A 367 -20.99 29.05 -0.37
CA HIS A 367 -21.68 27.79 -0.73
C HIS A 367 -21.11 27.14 -1.99
N GLU A 368 -20.69 27.92 -2.99
CA GLU A 368 -20.11 27.40 -4.24
C GLU A 368 -18.82 26.60 -4.04
N TRP A 369 -18.16 26.75 -2.88
CA TRP A 369 -16.94 26.03 -2.53
C TRP A 369 -17.20 24.69 -1.82
N LEU A 370 -18.44 24.41 -1.39
CA LEU A 370 -18.81 23.15 -0.71
C LEU A 370 -19.17 22.02 -1.69
N HIS A 371 -19.06 22.23 -3.01
CA HIS A 371 -19.51 21.31 -4.06
C HIS A 371 -18.44 20.86 -5.05
#